data_AF-A0A0H4A672-F1
#
_entry.id   AF-A0A0H4A672-F1
#
_cell.length_a   1.000
_cell.length_b   1.000
_cell.length_c   1.000
_cell.angle_alpha   90.00
_cell.angle_beta   90.00
_cell.angle_gamma   90.00
#
_symmetry.space_group_name_H-M   'P 1'
#
loop_
_entity.id
_entity.type
_entity.pdbx_description
1 polymer ?
#
loop_
_entity_poly.entity_id
_entity_poly.type
_entity_poly.pdbx_seq_one_letter_code
_entity_poly.pdbx_strand_id
1 'polypeptide(L)'
;EVAAALICEEDSFAAGIQNVFSRVKGSCSMLILTSEGIYAVRDKLGRTPIVIGQKDGAFVAASESCAFPNLGYEVHSFLGPGEAVYITPEGLTRVLKPGGR
;
A
#
# COMPACT_ATOMS: atom_id res chain seq x y z
N GLU A 1 12.11 6.56 8.28
CA GLU A 1 12.66 7.92 8.10
C GLU A 1 13.06 8.20 6.64
N VAL A 2 14.03 7.50 6.06
CA VAL A 2 14.49 7.76 4.66
C VAL A 2 13.35 7.71 3.63
N ALA A 3 12.46 6.71 3.70
CA ALA A 3 11.32 6.63 2.80
C ALA A 3 10.38 7.84 2.88
N ALA A 4 10.12 8.35 4.09
CA ALA A 4 9.28 9.52 4.29
C ALA A 4 9.96 10.78 3.72
N ALA A 5 11.28 10.93 3.91
CA ALA A 5 12.04 12.04 3.33
C ALA A 5 11.93 12.04 1.80
N LEU A 6 12.09 10.88 1.14
CA LEU A 6 11.94 10.75 -0.31
C LEU A 6 10.52 11.04 -0.80
N ILE A 7 9.50 10.70 -0.01
CA ILE A 7 8.10 11.03 -0.34
C ILE A 7 7.90 12.54 -0.30
N CYS A 8 8.48 13.23 0.69
CA CYS A 8 8.37 14.68 0.86
C CYS A 8 9.19 15.49 -0.15
N GLU A 9 10.03 14.86 -0.99
CA GLU A 9 10.70 15.52 -2.12
C GLU A 9 9.75 15.83 -3.30
N GLU A 10 8.55 15.26 -3.30
CA GLU A 10 7.58 15.35 -4.40
C GLU A 10 6.26 15.99 -3.96
N ASP A 11 5.51 16.57 -4.90
CA ASP A 11 4.28 17.34 -4.63
C ASP A 11 3.05 16.48 -4.28
N SER A 12 3.12 15.17 -4.44
CA SER A 12 2.00 14.26 -4.15
C SER A 12 2.48 12.92 -3.61
N PHE A 13 1.64 12.24 -2.81
CA PHE A 13 1.95 10.90 -2.33
C PHE A 13 2.22 9.92 -3.47
N ALA A 14 1.48 10.00 -4.58
CA ALA A 14 1.69 9.14 -5.74
C ALA A 14 3.10 9.32 -6.34
N ALA A 15 3.51 10.58 -6.55
CA ALA A 15 4.84 10.91 -7.05
C ALA A 15 5.93 10.52 -6.03
N GLY A 16 5.72 10.82 -4.75
CA GLY A 16 6.64 10.47 -3.66
C GLY A 16 6.87 8.96 -3.53
N ILE A 17 5.81 8.16 -3.64
CA ILE A 17 5.91 6.68 -3.67
C ILE A 17 6.73 6.22 -4.89
N GLN A 18 6.53 6.83 -6.06
CA GLN A 18 7.34 6.53 -7.25
C GLN A 18 8.81 6.95 -7.07
N ASN A 19 9.09 8.06 -6.36
CA ASN A 19 10.45 8.47 -6.01
C ASN A 19 11.11 7.44 -5.07
N VAL A 20 10.39 6.91 -4.08
CA VAL A 20 10.87 5.78 -3.27
C VAL A 20 11.24 4.59 -4.15
N PHE A 21 10.37 4.22 -5.10
CA PHE A 21 10.64 3.12 -6.04
C PHE A 21 11.84 3.36 -6.97
N SER A 22 12.19 4.61 -7.26
CA SER A 22 13.33 4.94 -8.12
C SER A 22 14.65 4.94 -7.34
N ARG A 23 14.62 5.39 -6.08
CA ARG A 23 15.81 5.59 -5.23
C ARG A 23 16.19 4.35 -4.42
N VAL A 24 15.22 3.60 -3.92
CA VAL A 24 15.48 2.45 -3.05
C VAL A 24 15.95 1.25 -3.87
N LYS A 25 17.21 0.85 -3.67
CA LYS A 25 17.75 -0.41 -4.18
C LYS A 25 17.39 -1.55 -3.23
N GLY A 26 16.26 -2.20 -3.47
CA GLY A 26 15.79 -3.28 -2.61
C GLY A 26 14.29 -3.47 -2.72
N SER A 27 13.67 -3.75 -1.57
CA SER A 27 12.21 -3.85 -1.44
C SER A 27 11.75 -2.93 -0.32
N CYS A 28 10.71 -2.16 -0.58
CA CYS A 28 10.09 -1.27 0.39
C CYS A 28 8.58 -1.30 0.19
N SER A 29 7.90 -2.13 0.99
CA SER A 29 6.46 -2.08 1.16
C SER A 29 6.14 -1.26 2.39
N MET A 30 5.07 -0.47 2.34
CA MET A 30 4.79 0.52 3.37
C MET A 30 3.30 0.80 3.53
N LEU A 31 2.93 1.19 4.75
CA LEU A 31 1.68 1.84 5.05
C LEU A 31 1.97 3.29 5.41
N ILE A 32 1.25 4.23 4.80
CA ILE A 32 1.40 5.67 5.06
C ILE A 32 0.07 6.18 5.59
N LEU A 33 0.04 6.59 6.86
CA LEU A 33 -1.15 7.16 7.50
C LEU A 33 -1.18 8.67 7.27
N THR A 34 -2.35 9.18 6.89
CA THR A 34 -2.67 10.60 6.77
C THR A 34 -3.90 10.93 7.60
N SER A 35 -4.30 12.21 7.62
CA SER A 35 -5.55 12.63 8.28
C SER A 35 -6.82 12.08 7.63
N GLU A 36 -6.75 11.72 6.34
CA GLU A 36 -7.92 11.29 5.55
C GLU A 36 -7.96 9.76 5.36
N GLY A 37 -6.83 9.07 5.44
CA GLY A 37 -6.76 7.64 5.17
C GLY A 37 -5.36 7.04 5.19
N ILE A 38 -5.27 5.79 4.76
CA ILE A 38 -4.03 5.00 4.73
C ILE A 38 -3.69 4.61 3.29
N TYR A 39 -2.49 4.95 2.84
CA TYR A 39 -1.93 4.33 1.64
C TYR A 39 -1.34 2.98 1.99
N ALA A 40 -1.73 1.93 1.25
CA ALA A 40 -1.10 0.63 1.30
C ALA A 40 -0.31 0.41 0.00
N VAL A 41 1.00 0.24 0.12
CA VAL A 41 1.94 0.27 -0.99
C VAL A 41 2.78 -1.00 -0.99
N ARG A 42 2.72 -1.77 -2.08
CA ARG A 42 3.60 -2.92 -2.29
C ARG A 42 4.87 -2.49 -3.01
N ASP A 43 6.00 -3.09 -2.63
CA ASP A 43 7.30 -2.77 -3.23
C ASP A 43 7.30 -2.96 -4.76
N LYS A 44 8.14 -2.17 -5.45
CA LYS A 44 8.25 -2.12 -6.91
C LYS A 44 8.36 -3.49 -7.58
N LEU A 45 9.06 -4.43 -6.96
CA LEU A 45 9.34 -5.75 -7.52
C LEU A 45 8.41 -6.83 -6.97
N GLY A 46 7.49 -6.47 -6.07
CA GLY A 46 6.52 -7.37 -5.44
C GLY A 46 7.18 -8.46 -4.59
N ARG A 47 8.37 -8.22 -4.03
CA ARG A 47 9.07 -9.25 -3.24
C ARG A 47 8.38 -9.54 -1.92
N THR A 48 7.78 -8.52 -1.32
CA THR A 48 7.04 -8.61 -0.06
C THR A 48 5.54 -8.45 -0.33
N PRO A 49 4.68 -9.23 0.35
CA PRO A 49 3.23 -9.13 0.18
C PRO A 49 2.65 -7.91 0.90
N ILE A 50 1.60 -7.34 0.30
CA ILE A 50 0.59 -6.54 0.98
C ILE A 50 -0.77 -7.09 0.53
N VAL A 51 -1.56 -7.52 1.51
CA VAL A 51 -2.89 -8.09 1.32
C VAL A 51 -3.92 -7.13 1.88
N ILE A 52 -4.99 -6.92 1.13
CA ILE A 52 -6.17 -6.17 1.55
C ILE A 52 -7.22 -7.16 2.03
N GLY A 53 -7.74 -6.93 3.23
CA GLY A 53 -8.91 -7.61 3.76
C GLY A 53 -10.12 -6.66 3.81
N GLN A 54 -11.32 -7.22 3.89
CA GLN A 54 -12.57 -6.46 4.02
C GLN A 54 -13.52 -7.09 5.03
N LYS A 55 -14.26 -6.25 5.75
CA LYS A 55 -15.34 -6.62 6.67
C LYS A 55 -16.32 -5.47 6.80
N ASP A 56 -17.62 -5.72 6.62
CA ASP A 56 -18.70 -4.74 6.86
C ASP A 56 -18.45 -3.35 6.23
N GLY A 57 -17.90 -3.33 5.01
CA GLY A 57 -17.55 -2.08 4.29
C GLY A 57 -16.21 -1.45 4.70
N ALA A 58 -15.58 -1.90 5.78
CA ALA A 58 -14.24 -1.49 6.19
C ALA A 58 -13.14 -2.31 5.50
N PHE A 59 -12.01 -1.67 5.23
CA PHE A 59 -10.83 -2.29 4.64
C PHE A 59 -9.66 -2.33 5.64
N VAL A 60 -8.84 -3.37 5.55
CA VAL A 60 -7.61 -3.56 6.33
C VAL A 60 -6.47 -3.92 5.39
N ALA A 61 -5.24 -3.54 5.73
CA ALA A 61 -4.04 -3.97 5.03
C ALA A 61 -3.10 -4.72 6.00
N ALA A 62 -2.52 -5.83 5.55
CA ALA A 62 -1.53 -6.58 6.31
C ALA A 62 -0.47 -7.17 5.38
N SER A 63 0.70 -7.53 5.93
CA SER A 63 1.69 -8.31 5.18
C SER A 63 1.21 -9.74 4.90
N GLU A 64 0.41 -10.32 5.80
CA GLU A 64 -0.04 -11.72 5.70
C GLU A 64 -1.55 -11.83 5.93
N SER A 65 -2.22 -12.64 5.12
CA SER A 65 -3.67 -12.88 5.23
C SER A 65 -4.06 -13.67 6.48
N CYS A 66 -3.11 -14.35 7.12
CA CYS A 66 -3.34 -15.08 8.38
C CYS A 66 -3.82 -14.15 9.52
N ALA A 67 -3.57 -12.84 9.40
CA ALA A 67 -4.05 -11.83 10.34
C ALA A 67 -5.58 -11.61 10.28
N PHE A 68 -6.26 -12.02 9.21
CA PHE A 68 -7.65 -11.65 8.95
C PHE A 68 -8.70 -12.51 9.68
N PRO A 69 -8.62 -13.87 9.69
CA PRO A 69 -9.69 -14.70 10.25
C PRO A 69 -10.00 -14.42 11.72
N ASN A 70 -8.96 -14.18 12.53
CA ASN A 70 -9.09 -13.87 13.95
C ASN A 70 -9.83 -12.55 14.23
N LEU A 71 -9.87 -11.64 13.25
CA LEU A 71 -10.55 -10.35 13.32
C LEU A 71 -11.89 -10.34 12.56
N GLY A 72 -12.22 -11.47 11.91
CA GLY A 72 -13.41 -11.63 11.08
C GLY A 72 -13.33 -10.88 9.74
N TYR A 73 -12.12 -10.62 9.24
CA TYR A 73 -11.92 -10.08 7.89
C TYR A 73 -11.75 -11.23 6.89
N GLU A 74 -12.26 -11.00 5.68
CA GLU A 74 -12.03 -11.89 4.54
C GLU A 74 -11.00 -11.27 3.59
N VAL A 75 -10.28 -12.10 2.84
CA VAL A 75 -9.32 -11.62 1.84
C VAL A 75 -10.08 -10.94 0.70
N HIS A 76 -9.80 -9.65 0.47
CA HIS A 76 -10.36 -8.89 -0.64
C HIS A 76 -9.46 -8.95 -1.87
N SER A 77 -8.18 -8.63 -1.72
CA SER A 77 -7.23 -8.61 -2.85
C SER A 77 -5.77 -8.65 -2.41
N PHE A 78 -4.89 -9.20 -3.23
CA PHE A 78 -3.44 -9.06 -3.09
C PHE A 78 -2.97 -7.92 -3.97
N LEU A 79 -2.24 -6.95 -3.42
CA LEU A 79 -1.67 -5.88 -4.24
C LEU A 79 -0.60 -6.44 -5.17
N GLY A 80 -0.53 -5.99 -6.41
CA GLY A 80 0.52 -6.34 -7.37
C GLY A 80 1.83 -5.58 -7.15
N PRO A 81 2.92 -5.95 -7.86
CA PRO A 81 4.22 -5.26 -7.75
C PRO A 81 4.10 -3.76 -8.05
N GLY A 82 4.58 -2.92 -7.14
CA GLY A 82 4.49 -1.45 -7.27
C GLY A 82 3.07 -0.88 -7.20
N GLU A 83 2.05 -1.70 -6.92
CA GLU A 83 0.68 -1.22 -6.75
C GLU A 83 0.55 -0.46 -5.43
N ALA A 84 -0.20 0.64 -5.47
CA ALA A 84 -0.58 1.40 -4.30
C ALA A 84 -2.07 1.67 -4.31
N VAL A 85 -2.71 1.48 -3.16
CA VAL A 85 -4.11 1.81 -2.92
C VAL A 85 -4.22 2.78 -1.77
N TYR A 86 -5.30 3.56 -1.74
CA TYR A 86 -5.64 4.49 -0.69
C TYR A 86 -6.96 4.08 -0.07
N ILE A 87 -6.93 3.83 1.23
CA ILE A 87 -8.06 3.38 2.03
C ILE A 87 -8.54 4.57 2.84
N THR A 88 -9.79 4.98 2.61
CA THR A 88 -10.48 6.04 3.34
C THR A 88 -11.79 5.48 3.91
N PRO A 89 -12.52 6.23 4.76
CA PRO A 89 -13.85 5.82 5.22
C PRO A 89 -14.84 5.56 4.07
N GLU A 90 -14.66 6.20 2.91
CA GLU A 90 -15.50 6.06 1.72
C GLU A 90 -15.18 4.81 0.91
N GLY A 91 -14.02 4.20 1.12
CA GLY A 91 -13.63 2.93 0.50
C GLY A 91 -12.18 2.88 0.07
N LEU A 92 -11.92 2.12 -1.00
CA LEU A 92 -10.58 1.85 -1.50
C LEU A 92 -10.43 2.38 -2.93
N THR A 93 -9.43 3.23 -3.16
CA THR A 93 -9.08 3.76 -4.48
C THR A 93 -7.68 3.32 -4.87
N ARG A 94 -7.49 2.89 -6.11
CA ARG A 94 -6.16 2.58 -6.64
C ARG A 94 -5.44 3.88 -7.02
N VAL A 95 -4.27 4.10 -6.43
CA VAL A 95 -3.44 5.29 -6.65
C VAL A 95 -2.38 5.01 -7.71
N LEU A 96 -1.72 3.86 -7.62
CA LEU A 96 -0.74 3.39 -8.61
C LEU A 96 -1.16 2.04 -9.13
N LYS A 97 -1.07 1.84 -10.44
CA LYS A 97 -1.30 0.54 -11.07
C LYS A 97 -0.12 -0.39 -10.82
N PRO A 98 -0.35 -1.71 -10.76
CA PRO A 98 0.74 -2.67 -10.74
C PRO A 98 1.64 -2.48 -11.97
N GLY A 99 2.95 -2.59 -11.77
CA GLY A 99 3.93 -2.52 -12.85
C GLY A 99 3.78 -3.70 -13.83
N GLY A 100 4.20 -3.47 -15.07
CA GLY A 100 4.39 -4.55 -16.05
C GLY A 100 5.60 -5.41 -15.66
N ARG A 101 5.52 -6.72 -15.92
CA ARG A 101 6.67 -7.61 -15.86
C ARG A 101 7.58 -7.40 -17.08
#